data_AF-A0A167WJ18-F1
#
_entry.id   AF-A0A167WJ18-F1
#
_cell.length_a   1.000
_cell.length_b   1.000
_cell.length_c   1.000
_cell.angle_alpha   90.00
_cell.angle_beta   90.00
_cell.angle_gamma   90.00
#
_symmetry.space_group_name_H-M   'P 1'
#
loop_
_entity.id
_entity.type
_entity.pdbx_description
1 polymer ?
#
loop_
_entity_poly.entity_id
_entity_poly.type
_entity_poly.pdbx_seq_one_letter_code
_entity_poly.pdbx_strand_id
1 'polypeptide(L)'
;MGKIFNDPPYPRECRQLRFFSNVYPWLPFTPTTPRFQGTLLRRLACSKAELAGNGWVEWRRHTWFMKDEIYEGWQELEIALATITQEILQFSKVTLPLEWEWFPLPSKYNYRCGHLGPERFKKSIMLARDAFVPLMAICSFAIAMTQNFRDTNPPWARRLLDIGVHPSFVQEL
;
A
#
# COMPACT_ATOMS: atom_id res chain seq x y z
N MET A 1 -23.16 5.20 -12.47
CA MET A 1 -22.39 3.98 -12.17
C MET A 1 -22.61 3.60 -10.71
N GLY A 2 -22.81 2.32 -10.39
CA GLY A 2 -23.00 1.87 -9.02
C GLY A 2 -21.72 2.04 -8.18
N LYS A 3 -21.86 2.23 -6.86
CA LYS A 3 -20.72 2.29 -5.93
C LYS A 3 -19.95 0.96 -6.02
N ILE A 4 -18.67 1.02 -6.39
CA ILE A 4 -17.77 -0.15 -6.53
C ILE A 4 -17.39 -0.72 -5.16
N PHE A 5 -17.24 0.15 -4.17
CA PHE A 5 -16.86 -0.15 -2.80
C PHE A 5 -17.90 0.35 -1.82
N ASN A 6 -17.86 -0.21 -0.60
CA ASN A 6 -18.58 0.33 0.54
C ASN A 6 -18.08 1.74 0.93
N ASP A 7 -18.84 2.38 1.81
CA ASP A 7 -18.54 3.72 2.33
C ASP A 7 -18.45 3.66 3.87
N PRO A 8 -17.24 3.71 4.47
CA PRO A 8 -15.92 3.80 3.82
C PRO A 8 -15.50 2.49 3.15
N PRO A 9 -14.55 2.53 2.18
CA PRO A 9 -14.15 1.34 1.43
C PRO A 9 -13.26 0.41 2.26
N TYR A 10 -13.54 -0.90 2.21
CA TYR A 10 -12.68 -1.91 2.83
C TYR A 10 -11.60 -2.36 1.83
N PRO A 11 -10.30 -2.34 2.18
CA PRO A 11 -9.23 -2.67 1.23
C PRO A 11 -9.31 -4.08 0.62
N ARG A 12 -9.99 -5.01 1.30
CA ARG A 12 -10.21 -6.36 0.80
C ARG A 12 -11.13 -6.40 -0.42
N GLU A 13 -12.01 -5.41 -0.59
CA GLU A 13 -12.90 -5.31 -1.74
C GLU A 13 -12.12 -5.14 -3.05
N CYS A 14 -10.92 -4.52 -2.98
CA CYS A 14 -10.02 -4.36 -4.12
C CYS A 14 -9.48 -5.69 -4.66
N ARG A 15 -9.54 -6.77 -3.87
CA ARG A 15 -9.01 -8.10 -4.23
C ARG A 15 -10.00 -8.94 -5.03
N GLN A 16 -11.23 -8.46 -5.18
CA GLN A 16 -12.24 -9.12 -6.00
C GLN A 16 -11.84 -9.00 -7.48
N LEU A 17 -11.87 -10.11 -8.21
CA LEU A 17 -11.55 -10.13 -9.63
C LEU A 17 -12.50 -9.20 -10.40
N ARG A 18 -11.92 -8.20 -11.08
CA ARG A 18 -12.63 -7.19 -11.85
C ARG A 18 -11.82 -6.90 -13.11
N PHE A 19 -12.51 -6.72 -14.24
CA PHE A 19 -11.85 -6.48 -15.52
C PHE A 19 -11.24 -5.09 -15.63
N PHE A 20 -12.04 -4.04 -15.41
CA PHE A 20 -11.60 -2.66 -15.50
C PHE A 20 -12.60 -1.75 -14.80
N SER A 21 -12.12 -0.61 -14.30
CA SER A 21 -12.93 0.48 -13.77
C SER A 21 -12.26 1.79 -14.18
N ASN A 22 -13.03 2.75 -14.69
CA ASN A 22 -12.46 4.06 -14.96
C ASN A 22 -12.01 4.79 -13.68
N VAL A 23 -12.75 4.59 -12.58
CA VAL A 23 -12.41 5.18 -11.28
C VAL A 23 -11.18 4.51 -10.69
N TYR A 24 -11.03 3.20 -10.87
CA TYR A 24 -9.93 2.40 -10.33
C TYR A 24 -9.25 1.46 -11.39
N PRO A 25 -8.59 1.99 -12.43
CA PRO A 25 -7.92 1.27 -13.52
C PRO A 25 -6.84 0.27 -13.11
N TRP A 26 -6.24 0.43 -11.92
CA TRP A 26 -5.24 -0.49 -11.35
C TRP A 26 -5.84 -1.74 -10.71
N LEU A 27 -7.16 -1.84 -10.55
CA LEU A 27 -7.80 -3.00 -9.92
C LEU A 27 -7.32 -4.36 -10.49
N PRO A 28 -7.11 -4.53 -11.81
CA PRO A 28 -6.58 -5.77 -12.37
C PRO A 28 -5.17 -6.14 -11.91
N PHE A 29 -4.39 -5.17 -11.40
CA PHE A 29 -3.06 -5.38 -10.85
C PHE A 29 -3.09 -5.78 -9.37
N THR A 30 -4.28 -5.86 -8.75
CA THR A 30 -4.42 -6.20 -7.33
C THR A 30 -4.32 -7.71 -7.12
N PRO A 31 -3.33 -8.20 -6.36
CA PRO A 31 -3.24 -9.62 -6.07
C PRO A 31 -4.41 -10.07 -5.19
N THR A 32 -5.09 -11.14 -5.60
CA THR A 32 -6.19 -11.73 -4.80
C THR A 32 -5.67 -12.25 -3.45
N THR A 33 -4.47 -12.82 -3.45
CA THR A 33 -3.80 -13.34 -2.25
C THR A 33 -2.42 -12.70 -2.11
N PRO A 34 -2.30 -11.51 -1.50
CA PRO A 34 -1.02 -10.82 -1.35
C PRO A 34 -0.07 -11.62 -0.46
N ARG A 35 1.19 -11.71 -0.89
CA ARG A 35 2.29 -12.30 -0.12
C ARG A 35 3.23 -11.18 0.32
N PHE A 36 3.32 -10.96 1.63
CA PHE A 36 4.22 -9.97 2.23
C PHE A 36 5.59 -10.61 2.46
N GLN A 37 6.41 -10.66 1.41
CA GLN A 37 7.74 -11.26 1.40
C GLN A 37 8.79 -10.22 0.96
N GLY A 38 10.08 -10.57 1.02
CA GLY A 38 11.16 -9.62 0.72
C GLY A 38 11.47 -8.68 1.88
N THR A 39 12.49 -7.83 1.71
CA THR A 39 12.95 -6.91 2.75
C THR A 39 11.96 -5.78 2.98
N LEU A 40 11.31 -5.33 1.91
CA LEU A 40 10.38 -4.21 1.90
C LEU A 40 9.06 -4.60 2.56
N LEU A 41 8.42 -5.67 2.07
CA LEU A 41 7.05 -6.00 2.46
C LEU A 41 6.97 -6.92 3.68
N ARG A 42 8.06 -7.58 4.11
CA ARG A 42 8.04 -8.42 5.32
C ARG A 42 7.62 -7.65 6.58
N ARG A 43 7.83 -6.33 6.63
CA ARG A 43 7.31 -5.49 7.72
C ARG A 43 5.78 -5.46 7.82
N LEU A 44 5.08 -5.88 6.76
CA LEU A 44 3.62 -6.03 6.71
C LEU A 44 3.16 -7.47 7.00
N ALA A 45 4.10 -8.42 7.12
CA ALA A 45 3.81 -9.84 7.33
C ALA A 45 3.40 -10.12 8.78
N CYS A 46 2.18 -9.70 9.14
CA CYS A 46 1.58 -9.97 10.44
C CYS A 46 0.14 -10.46 10.31
N SER A 47 -0.30 -11.29 11.24
CA SER A 47 -1.70 -11.68 11.42
C SER A 47 -2.28 -11.06 12.68
N LYS A 48 -3.61 -11.00 12.77
CA LYS A 48 -4.31 -10.44 13.93
C LYS A 48 -3.93 -11.14 15.25
N ALA A 49 -3.69 -12.46 15.19
CA ALA A 49 -3.27 -13.26 16.35
C ALA A 49 -1.85 -12.92 16.78
N GLU A 50 -0.93 -12.80 15.82
CA GLU A 50 0.48 -12.47 16.06
C GLU A 50 0.68 -11.07 16.66
N LEU A 51 -0.19 -10.11 16.37
CA LEU A 51 -0.07 -8.75 16.93
C LEU A 51 0.00 -8.74 18.47
N ALA A 52 -0.70 -9.67 19.13
CA ALA A 52 -0.67 -9.79 20.59
C ALA A 52 0.58 -10.50 21.11
N GLY A 53 1.07 -11.52 20.40
CA GLY A 53 2.20 -12.35 20.84
C GLY A 53 3.58 -11.76 20.48
N ASN A 54 3.67 -11.03 19.38
CA ASN A 54 4.94 -10.50 18.86
C ASN A 54 5.30 -9.13 19.44
N GLY A 55 4.51 -8.63 20.39
CA GLY A 55 4.73 -7.33 21.02
C GLY A 55 4.70 -6.17 20.03
N TRP A 56 3.84 -6.23 19.00
CA TRP A 56 3.71 -5.14 18.03
C TRP A 56 2.92 -3.94 18.57
N VAL A 57 2.10 -4.22 19.57
CA VAL A 57 1.25 -3.24 20.22
C VAL A 57 1.73 -3.02 21.65
N GLU A 58 1.58 -1.80 22.12
CA GLU A 58 1.90 -1.40 23.48
C GLU A 58 0.77 -0.58 24.08
N TRP A 59 0.62 -0.69 25.39
CA TRP A 59 -0.33 0.11 26.15
C TRP A 59 0.40 1.30 26.75
N ARG A 60 0.08 2.50 26.28
CA ARG A 60 0.63 3.76 26.81
C ARG A 60 -0.44 4.83 26.92
N ARG A 61 -0.39 5.66 27.97
CA ARG A 61 -1.33 6.77 28.19
C ARG A 61 -2.81 6.36 28.03
N HIS A 62 -3.17 5.23 28.64
CA HIS A 62 -4.53 4.65 28.60
C HIS A 62 -5.07 4.32 27.20
N THR A 63 -4.21 4.17 26.20
CA THR A 63 -4.60 3.76 24.85
C THR A 63 -3.59 2.78 24.25
N TRP A 64 -4.05 1.96 23.31
CA TRP A 64 -3.21 1.01 22.57
C TRP A 64 -2.60 1.69 21.37
N PHE A 65 -1.28 1.56 21.23
CA PHE A 65 -0.49 2.05 20.11
C PHE A 65 0.33 0.93 19.49
N MET A 66 0.78 1.15 18.26
CA MET A 66 1.81 0.34 17.63
C MET A 66 3.13 0.79 18.22
N LYS A 67 4.06 -0.13 18.47
CA LYS A 67 5.42 0.23 18.87
C LYS A 67 6.05 1.16 17.85
N ASP A 68 6.80 2.13 18.35
CA ASP A 68 7.30 3.24 17.54
C ASP A 68 8.16 2.74 16.37
N GLU A 69 9.02 1.72 16.56
CA GLU A 69 9.88 1.21 15.49
C GLU A 69 9.08 0.56 14.34
N ILE A 70 7.98 -0.12 14.68
CA ILE A 70 7.11 -0.77 13.69
C ILE A 70 6.26 0.28 12.98
N TYR A 71 5.75 1.25 13.75
CA TYR A 71 4.99 2.38 13.24
C TYR A 71 5.81 3.19 12.23
N GLU A 72 7.04 3.57 12.58
CA GLU A 72 7.97 4.30 11.72
C GLU A 72 8.23 3.52 10.44
N GLY A 73 8.52 2.22 10.55
CA GLY A 73 8.71 1.36 9.39
C GLY A 73 7.50 1.28 8.46
N TRP A 74 6.27 1.31 8.98
CA TRP A 74 5.05 1.36 8.16
C TRP A 74 4.82 2.74 7.55
N GLN A 75 5.06 3.80 8.31
CA GLN A 75 4.90 5.17 7.86
C GLN A 75 5.87 5.50 6.72
N GLU A 76 7.15 5.16 6.89
CA GLU A 76 8.18 5.32 5.86
C GLU A 76 7.82 4.53 4.60
N LEU A 77 7.35 3.29 4.74
CA LEU A 77 6.93 2.47 3.61
C LEU A 77 5.75 3.09 2.86
N GLU A 78 4.74 3.58 3.57
CA GLU A 78 3.57 4.24 2.99
C GLU A 78 3.98 5.49 2.20
N ILE A 79 4.84 6.34 2.79
CA ILE A 79 5.34 7.55 2.16
C ILE A 79 6.18 7.19 0.93
N ALA A 80 7.13 6.25 1.06
CA ALA A 80 7.98 5.83 -0.05
C ALA A 80 7.16 5.28 -1.22
N LEU A 81 6.23 4.35 -0.97
CA LEU A 81 5.38 3.77 -2.01
C LEU A 81 4.48 4.83 -2.67
N ALA A 82 3.88 5.74 -1.88
CA ALA A 82 3.05 6.80 -2.44
C ALA A 82 3.85 7.75 -3.34
N THR A 83 5.02 8.20 -2.88
CA THR A 83 5.92 9.07 -3.64
C THR A 83 6.41 8.39 -4.91
N ILE A 84 6.89 7.14 -4.82
CA ILE A 84 7.35 6.36 -5.98
C ILE A 84 6.23 6.19 -7.00
N THR A 85 5.03 5.84 -6.54
CA THR A 85 3.87 5.67 -7.42
C THR A 85 3.55 6.96 -8.16
N GLN A 86 3.56 8.10 -7.46
CA GLN A 86 3.30 9.40 -8.05
C GLN A 86 4.37 9.78 -9.09
N GLU A 87 5.65 9.56 -8.78
CA GLU A 87 6.76 9.82 -9.70
C GLU A 87 6.67 8.97 -10.98
N ILE A 88 6.36 7.67 -10.86
CA ILE A 88 6.23 6.78 -12.02
C ILE A 88 5.01 7.16 -12.85
N LEU A 89 3.87 7.49 -12.23
CA LEU A 89 2.68 7.94 -12.96
C LEU A 89 2.99 9.19 -13.79
N GLN A 90 3.66 10.19 -13.21
CA GLN A 90 4.09 11.39 -13.92
C GLN A 90 5.09 11.07 -15.05
N PHE A 91 6.06 10.20 -14.77
CA PHE A 91 7.08 9.79 -15.73
C PHE A 91 6.51 9.00 -16.91
N SER A 92 5.55 8.11 -16.66
CA SER A 92 4.94 7.23 -17.67
C SER A 92 4.13 7.99 -18.73
N LYS A 93 3.74 9.24 -18.44
CA LYS A 93 2.84 10.07 -19.28
C LYS A 93 1.52 9.37 -19.61
N VAL A 94 1.09 8.40 -18.80
CA VAL A 94 -0.18 7.73 -18.97
C VAL A 94 -1.34 8.73 -18.82
N THR A 95 -2.28 8.70 -19.75
CA THR A 95 -3.53 9.44 -19.61
C THR A 95 -4.49 8.62 -18.74
N LEU A 96 -4.70 9.06 -17.51
CA LEU A 96 -5.68 8.45 -16.60
C LEU A 96 -7.10 8.91 -16.95
N PRO A 97 -8.14 8.09 -16.71
CA PRO A 97 -9.53 8.52 -16.82
C PRO A 97 -9.80 9.76 -15.97
N LEU A 98 -10.77 10.59 -16.37
CA LEU A 98 -11.09 11.83 -15.66
C LEU A 98 -11.62 11.56 -14.24
N GLU A 99 -12.36 10.47 -14.10
CA GLU A 99 -12.92 9.98 -12.83
C GLU A 99 -11.93 9.16 -11.99
N TRP A 100 -10.66 9.09 -12.39
CA TRP A 100 -9.61 8.40 -11.65
C TRP A 100 -9.51 8.90 -10.20
N GLU A 101 -9.48 7.97 -9.25
CA GLU A 101 -9.31 8.29 -7.83
C GLU A 101 -8.25 7.43 -7.15
N TRP A 102 -7.55 8.06 -6.20
CA TRP A 102 -6.71 7.34 -5.26
C TRP A 102 -7.57 6.51 -4.29
N PHE A 103 -7.19 5.25 -4.07
CA PHE A 103 -7.74 4.50 -2.96
C PHE A 103 -7.23 5.06 -1.63
N PRO A 104 -8.00 5.01 -0.53
CA PRO A 104 -7.52 5.48 0.78
C PRO A 104 -6.19 4.84 1.19
N LEU A 105 -5.21 5.70 1.50
CA LEU A 105 -3.90 5.28 1.98
C LEU A 105 -4.02 4.53 3.33
N PRO A 106 -3.05 3.66 3.68
CA PRO A 106 -3.03 2.95 4.96
C PRO A 106 -3.30 3.84 6.19
N SER A 107 -2.78 5.07 6.20
CA SER A 107 -2.99 6.06 7.27
C SER A 107 -4.45 6.41 7.53
N LYS A 108 -5.32 6.32 6.51
CA LYS A 108 -6.77 6.57 6.65
C LYS A 108 -7.48 5.53 7.53
N TYR A 109 -6.84 4.40 7.79
CA TYR A 109 -7.37 3.34 8.65
C TYR A 109 -6.94 3.46 10.12
N ASN A 110 -6.39 4.62 10.53
CA ASN A 110 -6.13 5.01 11.92
C ASN A 110 -5.15 4.13 12.71
N TYR A 111 -4.24 3.41 12.03
CA TYR A 111 -3.19 2.63 12.71
C TYR A 111 -2.17 3.53 13.44
N ARG A 112 -2.13 4.82 13.06
CA ARG A 112 -1.28 5.87 13.65
C ARG A 112 -1.83 6.45 14.96
N CYS A 113 -3.12 6.24 15.22
CA CYS A 113 -3.81 6.80 16.37
C CYS A 113 -3.85 5.78 17.50
N GLY A 114 -3.89 6.26 18.75
CA GLY A 114 -4.14 5.41 19.91
C GLY A 114 -5.62 5.01 20.01
N HIS A 115 -5.92 3.78 20.46
CA HIS A 115 -7.29 3.30 20.61
C HIS A 115 -7.56 2.80 22.03
N LEU A 116 -8.74 3.10 22.58
CA LEU A 116 -9.14 2.65 23.92
C LEU A 116 -9.37 1.13 24.03
N GLY A 117 -9.47 0.41 22.91
CA GLY A 117 -9.76 -1.03 22.89
C GLY A 117 -8.75 -1.83 22.04
N PRO A 118 -8.16 -2.91 22.56
CA PRO A 118 -7.13 -3.67 21.84
C PRO A 118 -7.68 -4.31 20.56
N GLU A 119 -8.92 -4.80 20.59
CA GLU A 119 -9.53 -5.43 19.41
C GLU A 119 -9.88 -4.42 18.31
N ARG A 120 -10.28 -3.20 18.69
CA ARG A 120 -10.48 -2.10 17.75
C ARG A 120 -9.15 -1.69 17.12
N PHE A 121 -8.11 -1.62 17.94
CA PHE A 121 -6.77 -1.28 17.46
C PHE A 121 -6.22 -2.32 16.49
N LYS A 122 -6.28 -3.61 16.85
CA LYS A 122 -5.89 -4.70 15.97
C LYS A 122 -6.67 -4.66 14.65
N LYS A 123 -7.97 -4.38 14.68
CA LYS A 123 -8.78 -4.22 13.45
C LYS A 123 -8.25 -3.08 12.58
N SER A 124 -7.92 -1.93 13.18
CA SER A 124 -7.32 -0.78 12.49
C SER A 124 -5.98 -1.15 11.83
N ILE A 125 -5.08 -1.84 12.54
CA ILE A 125 -3.82 -2.34 11.98
C ILE A 125 -4.07 -3.27 10.79
N MET A 126 -4.99 -4.22 10.92
CA MET A 126 -5.29 -5.17 9.85
C MET A 126 -5.88 -4.48 8.61
N LEU A 127 -6.71 -3.45 8.79
CA LEU A 127 -7.23 -2.64 7.69
C LEU A 127 -6.11 -1.84 7.02
N ALA A 128 -5.24 -1.18 7.80
CA ALA A 128 -4.09 -0.46 7.26
C ALA A 128 -3.14 -1.39 6.48
N ARG A 129 -2.82 -2.56 7.03
CA ARG A 129 -2.05 -3.61 6.34
C ARG A 129 -2.67 -3.96 4.99
N ASP A 130 -3.98 -4.19 4.99
CA ASP A 130 -4.71 -4.58 3.80
C ASP A 130 -4.78 -3.43 2.77
N ALA A 131 -4.68 -2.17 3.20
CA ALA A 131 -4.62 -0.97 2.36
C ALA A 131 -3.27 -0.72 1.69
N PHE A 132 -2.19 -1.38 2.12
CA PHE A 132 -0.94 -1.39 1.33
C PHE A 132 -1.12 -2.14 0.01
N VAL A 133 -2.05 -3.10 -0.06
CA VAL A 133 -2.29 -3.90 -1.26
C VAL A 133 -2.75 -3.06 -2.45
N PRO A 134 -3.81 -2.22 -2.34
CA PRO A 134 -4.17 -1.31 -3.43
C PRO A 134 -3.06 -0.31 -3.73
N LEU A 135 -2.31 0.20 -2.74
CA LEU A 135 -1.18 1.09 -3.00
C LEU A 135 -0.09 0.41 -3.85
N MET A 136 0.27 -0.83 -3.54
CA MET A 136 1.18 -1.64 -4.35
C MET A 136 0.62 -1.88 -5.75
N ALA A 137 -0.67 -2.17 -5.88
CA ALA A 137 -1.31 -2.39 -7.18
C ALA A 137 -1.29 -1.13 -8.06
N ILE A 138 -1.48 0.07 -7.48
CA ILE A 138 -1.34 1.34 -8.21
C ILE A 138 0.11 1.53 -8.67
N CYS A 139 1.10 1.19 -7.82
CA CYS A 139 2.52 1.22 -8.18
C CYS A 139 2.82 0.27 -9.36
N SER A 140 2.37 -0.98 -9.29
CA SER A 140 2.56 -1.96 -10.37
C SER A 140 1.88 -1.53 -11.67
N PHE A 141 0.68 -0.94 -11.57
CA PHE A 141 0.00 -0.33 -12.70
C PHE A 141 0.85 0.79 -13.31
N ALA A 142 1.36 1.73 -12.51
CA ALA A 142 2.21 2.82 -13.00
C ALA A 142 3.47 2.30 -13.72
N ILE A 143 4.11 1.27 -13.17
CA ILE A 143 5.27 0.60 -13.80
C ILE A 143 4.88 0.00 -15.15
N ALA A 144 3.78 -0.77 -15.19
CA ALA A 144 3.31 -1.43 -16.41
C ALA A 144 2.87 -0.44 -17.52
N MET A 145 2.47 0.77 -17.14
CA MET A 145 2.13 1.84 -18.10
C MET A 145 3.36 2.57 -18.65
N THR A 146 4.55 2.30 -18.13
CA THR A 146 5.80 2.89 -18.65
C THR A 146 6.26 2.16 -19.91
N GLN A 147 6.74 2.89 -20.91
CA GLN A 147 7.33 2.29 -22.11
C GLN A 147 8.53 1.42 -21.77
N ASN A 148 8.63 0.25 -22.42
CA ASN A 148 9.73 -0.69 -22.25
C ASN A 148 9.97 -1.11 -20.79
N PHE A 149 8.90 -1.23 -19.99
CA PHE A 149 8.99 -1.52 -18.54
C PHE A 149 9.66 -2.85 -18.18
N ARG A 150 9.83 -3.76 -19.15
CA ARG A 150 10.43 -5.09 -19.00
C ARG A 150 11.89 -5.17 -19.43
N ASP A 151 12.48 -4.10 -19.92
CA ASP A 151 13.88 -4.09 -20.35
C ASP A 151 14.81 -4.38 -19.16
N THR A 152 16.03 -4.86 -19.44
CA THR A 152 17.04 -5.16 -18.39
C THR A 152 17.42 -3.93 -17.55
N ASN A 153 17.27 -2.74 -18.11
CA ASN A 153 17.43 -1.46 -17.40
C ASN A 153 16.25 -0.56 -17.76
N PRO A 154 15.06 -0.80 -17.18
CA PRO A 154 13.85 -0.17 -17.66
C PRO A 154 13.82 1.30 -17.25
N PRO A 155 13.20 2.19 -18.06
CA PRO A 155 13.22 3.64 -17.80
C PRO A 155 12.66 4.05 -16.44
N TRP A 156 11.63 3.33 -15.95
CA TRP A 156 11.06 3.59 -14.61
C TRP A 156 12.10 3.33 -13.51
N ALA A 157 12.86 2.24 -13.59
CA ALA A 157 13.84 1.89 -12.58
C ALA A 157 14.98 2.91 -12.56
N ARG A 158 15.47 3.31 -13.74
CA ARG A 158 16.48 4.37 -13.87
C ARG A 158 15.99 5.68 -13.27
N ARG A 159 14.74 6.07 -13.57
CA ARG A 159 14.13 7.28 -13.00
C ARG A 159 14.11 7.25 -11.48
N LEU A 160 13.76 6.11 -10.86
CA LEU A 160 13.76 5.97 -9.40
C LEU A 160 15.17 6.09 -8.80
N LEU A 161 16.17 5.48 -9.45
CA LEU A 161 17.57 5.62 -9.02
C LEU A 161 18.05 7.07 -9.12
N ASP A 162 17.69 7.78 -10.20
CA ASP A 162 18.09 9.18 -10.42
C ASP A 162 17.51 10.14 -9.37
N ILE A 163 16.34 9.82 -8.79
CA ILE A 163 15.74 10.60 -7.69
C ILE A 163 16.17 10.10 -6.29
N GLY A 164 17.11 9.16 -6.22
CA GLY A 164 17.70 8.70 -4.97
C GLY A 164 16.96 7.56 -4.26
N VAL A 165 16.04 6.86 -4.93
CA VAL A 165 15.44 5.63 -4.35
C VAL A 165 16.51 4.55 -4.22
N HIS A 166 16.57 3.92 -3.05
CA HIS A 166 17.57 2.90 -2.77
C HIS A 166 17.44 1.69 -3.74
N PRO A 167 18.54 1.15 -4.31
CA PRO A 167 18.48 0.09 -5.31
C PRO A 167 17.73 -1.18 -4.86
N SER A 168 17.84 -1.56 -3.59
CA SER A 168 17.09 -2.72 -3.07
C SER A 168 15.58 -2.51 -3.08
N PHE A 169 15.12 -1.26 -2.94
CA PHE A 169 13.70 -0.93 -3.06
C PHE A 169 13.25 -1.10 -4.50
N VAL A 170 14.04 -0.62 -5.47
CA VAL A 170 13.75 -0.73 -6.91
C VAL A 170 13.68 -2.20 -7.36
N GLN A 171 14.51 -3.08 -6.80
CA GLN A 171 14.54 -4.51 -7.12
C GLN A 171 13.34 -5.29 -6.56
N GLU A 172 12.69 -4.78 -5.51
CA GLU A 172 11.56 -5.43 -4.85
C GLU A 172 10.19 -4.88 -5.30
N LEU A 173 10.16 -3.94 -6.24
CA LEU A 173 8.96 -3.38 -6.90
C LEU A 173 8.54 -4.21 -8.12
#